data_AF-A0A3D6DIW9-F1
#
_entry.id   AF-A0A3D6DIW9-F1
#
_cell.length_a   1.000
_cell.length_b   1.000
_cell.length_c   1.000
_cell.angle_alpha   90.00
_cell.angle_beta   90.00
_cell.angle_gamma   90.00
#
_symmetry.space_group_name_H-M   'P 1'
#
loop_
_entity.id
_entity.type
_entity.pdbx_description
1 polymer ?
#
loop_
_entity_poly.entity_id
_entity_poly.type
_entity_poly.pdbx_seq_one_letter_code
_entity_poly.pdbx_strand_id
1 'polypeptide(L)'
;MKAPIFFAKILLFGEYGIIEGSKGLSIPYPEYSGQLQVGGLSNPLHRASNQNIRSFLEYLQKTALSLDWKTLKTDLDQGLAFNSSIPQGYGLGSSGALVAALYHQYALDKIPVKPTPNLKEMIALKKAFAAMESFFHGQSSGLDPLNSYLQRPLLIHGKDRIET
;
A
#
# COMPACT_ATOMS: atom_id res chain seq x y z
N MET A 1 16.22 -13.41 4.62
CA MET A 1 14.82 -13.71 4.27
C MET A 1 14.48 -12.94 3.00
N LYS A 2 13.71 -13.53 2.07
CA LYS A 2 13.26 -12.79 0.87
C LYS A 2 12.30 -11.67 1.29
N ALA A 3 12.38 -10.51 0.64
CA ALA A 3 11.46 -9.42 0.89
C ALA A 3 10.01 -9.86 0.62
N PRO A 4 9.03 -9.38 1.41
CA PRO A 4 7.63 -9.71 1.19
C PRO A 4 7.12 -9.16 -0.15
N ILE A 5 6.26 -9.94 -0.79
CA ILE A 5 5.60 -9.60 -2.06
C ILE A 5 4.21 -9.06 -1.74
N PHE A 6 3.81 -7.98 -2.43
CA PHE A 6 2.50 -7.35 -2.31
C PHE A 6 1.78 -7.42 -3.66
N PHE A 7 0.64 -8.09 -3.68
CA PHE A 7 -0.15 -8.28 -4.91
C PHE A 7 -0.87 -7.00 -5.33
N ALA A 8 -1.13 -6.89 -6.62
CA ALA A 8 -2.17 -6.02 -7.16
C ALA A 8 -3.55 -6.40 -6.59
N LYS A 9 -4.54 -5.58 -6.91
CA LYS A 9 -5.94 -5.90 -6.62
C LYS A 9 -6.81 -5.74 -7.86
N ILE A 10 -7.97 -6.38 -7.83
CA ILE A 10 -9.08 -6.14 -8.74
C ILE A 10 -10.32 -5.83 -7.92
N LEU A 11 -11.05 -4.78 -8.29
CA LEU A 11 -12.38 -4.51 -7.78
C LEU A 11 -13.40 -5.26 -8.66
N LEU A 12 -14.01 -6.32 -8.13
CA LEU A 12 -14.95 -7.16 -8.89
C LEU A 12 -16.30 -6.47 -9.10
N PHE A 13 -16.75 -5.70 -8.11
CA PHE A 13 -17.93 -4.84 -8.21
C PHE A 13 -17.88 -3.71 -7.18
N GLY A 14 -18.65 -2.65 -7.41
CA GLY A 14 -18.91 -1.60 -6.43
C GLY A 14 -18.20 -0.27 -6.64
N GLU A 15 -17.58 -0.01 -7.82
CA GLU A 15 -16.87 1.25 -8.12
C GLU A 15 -17.61 2.51 -7.67
N TYR A 16 -18.80 2.76 -8.23
CA TYR A 16 -19.65 3.88 -7.81
C TYR A 16 -20.51 3.53 -6.59
N GLY A 17 -20.91 2.26 -6.48
CA GLY A 17 -21.80 1.79 -5.42
C GLY A 17 -21.25 2.02 -4.01
N ILE A 18 -19.94 1.87 -3.79
CA ILE A 18 -19.29 2.09 -2.48
C ILE A 18 -19.51 3.53 -2.00
N ILE A 19 -19.44 4.50 -2.91
CA ILE A 19 -19.62 5.93 -2.59
C ILE A 19 -21.07 6.20 -2.14
N GLU A 20 -22.03 5.51 -2.77
CA GLU A 20 -23.47 5.57 -2.48
C GLU A 20 -23.91 4.63 -1.35
N GLY A 21 -22.98 4.07 -0.57
CA GLY A 21 -23.29 3.21 0.58
C GLY A 21 -23.63 1.75 0.23
N SER A 22 -23.47 1.35 -1.03
CA SER A 22 -23.63 -0.04 -1.48
C SER A 22 -22.38 -0.87 -1.17
N LYS A 23 -22.47 -2.18 -1.45
CA LYS A 23 -21.35 -3.12 -1.28
C LYS A 23 -20.37 -3.05 -2.44
N GLY A 24 -19.12 -3.37 -2.16
CA GLY A 24 -18.11 -3.68 -3.16
C GLY A 24 -17.23 -4.85 -2.72
N LEU A 25 -16.57 -5.51 -3.66
CA LEU A 25 -15.66 -6.62 -3.38
C LEU A 25 -14.35 -6.42 -4.12
N SER A 26 -13.28 -6.20 -3.36
CA SER A 26 -11.92 -6.15 -3.89
C SER A 26 -11.18 -7.44 -3.56
N ILE A 27 -10.49 -8.03 -4.52
CA ILE A 27 -9.70 -9.25 -4.32
C ILE A 27 -8.23 -9.01 -4.69
N PRO A 28 -7.29 -9.74 -4.07
CA PRO A 28 -5.91 -9.79 -4.54
C PRO A 28 -5.86 -10.34 -5.96
N TYR A 29 -4.94 -9.81 -6.76
CA TYR A 29 -4.67 -10.28 -8.11
C TYR A 29 -3.20 -10.70 -8.25
N PRO A 30 -2.88 -11.98 -7.98
CA PRO A 30 -1.50 -12.44 -7.85
C PRO A 30 -0.64 -12.38 -9.12
N GLU A 31 -1.27 -12.20 -10.29
CA GLU A 31 -0.57 -12.06 -11.59
C GLU A 31 0.40 -10.88 -11.57
N TYR A 32 0.05 -9.81 -10.86
CA TYR A 32 0.90 -8.64 -10.72
C TYR A 32 1.25 -8.41 -9.25
N SER A 33 2.50 -8.02 -9.01
CA SER A 33 2.98 -7.78 -7.66
C SER A 33 4.13 -6.77 -7.61
N GLY A 34 4.48 -6.35 -6.41
CA GLY A 34 5.71 -5.60 -6.19
C GLY A 34 6.36 -5.94 -4.86
N GLN A 35 7.65 -5.66 -4.78
CA GLN A 35 8.45 -5.85 -3.58
C GLN A 35 9.48 -4.71 -3.47
N LEU A 36 9.83 -4.38 -2.23
CA LEU A 36 10.94 -3.47 -1.97
C LEU A 36 12.27 -4.20 -2.22
N GLN A 37 13.18 -3.51 -2.91
CA GLN A 37 14.50 -4.01 -3.22
C GLN A 37 15.50 -2.87 -3.09
N VAL A 38 16.59 -3.11 -2.36
CA VAL A 38 17.71 -2.17 -2.24
C VAL A 38 18.72 -2.43 -3.36
N GLY A 39 19.23 -1.36 -3.97
CA GLY A 39 20.20 -1.39 -5.05
C GLY A 39 19.59 -1.37 -6.45
N GLY A 40 20.42 -1.69 -7.46
CA GLY A 40 19.97 -1.68 -8.86
C GLY A 40 19.82 -0.28 -9.46
N LEU A 41 20.47 0.74 -8.90
CA LEU A 41 20.46 2.12 -9.43
C LEU A 41 21.03 2.26 -10.84
N SER A 42 21.66 1.23 -11.41
CA SER A 42 22.00 1.20 -12.84
C SER A 42 20.77 1.08 -13.75
N ASN A 43 19.67 0.49 -13.26
CA ASN A 43 18.40 0.37 -13.98
C ASN A 43 17.61 1.70 -13.91
N PRO A 44 17.23 2.32 -15.06
CA PRO A 44 16.43 3.54 -15.09
C PRO A 44 15.10 3.44 -14.32
N LEU A 45 14.42 2.29 -14.37
CA LEU A 45 13.16 2.07 -13.66
C LEU A 45 13.36 2.07 -12.14
N HIS A 46 14.46 1.47 -11.66
CA HIS A 46 14.81 1.50 -10.24
C HIS A 46 15.14 2.93 -9.79
N ARG A 47 15.88 3.71 -10.59
CA ARG A 47 16.14 5.12 -10.27
C ARG A 47 14.87 5.95 -10.20
N ALA A 48 13.96 5.78 -11.16
CA ALA A 48 12.67 6.47 -11.15
C ALA A 48 11.83 6.10 -9.92
N SER A 49 11.80 4.81 -9.57
CA SER A 49 11.13 4.30 -8.37
C SER A 49 11.74 4.86 -7.08
N ASN A 50 13.08 4.87 -6.96
CA ASN A 50 13.79 5.48 -5.83
C ASN A 50 13.43 6.98 -5.68
N GLN A 51 13.44 7.73 -6.78
CA GLN A 51 13.09 9.16 -6.76
C GLN A 51 11.63 9.40 -6.36
N ASN A 52 10.71 8.54 -6.81
CA ASN A 52 9.31 8.58 -6.39
C ASN A 52 9.19 8.34 -4.88
N ILE A 53 9.86 7.31 -4.35
CA ILE A 53 9.86 7.01 -2.90
C ILE A 53 10.48 8.17 -2.09
N ARG A 54 11.51 8.86 -2.60
CA ARG A 54 12.06 10.07 -1.95
C ARG A 54 11.03 11.18 -1.84
N SER A 55 10.30 11.45 -2.92
CA SER A 55 9.22 12.46 -2.92
C SER A 55 8.10 12.05 -1.97
N PHE A 56 7.78 10.75 -1.94
CA PHE A 56 6.80 10.21 -1.03
C PHE A 56 7.24 10.32 0.44
N LEU A 57 8.52 10.12 0.75
CA LEU A 57 9.09 10.29 2.09
C LEU A 57 8.90 11.71 2.63
N GLU A 58 9.13 12.73 1.80
CA GLU A 58 8.93 14.14 2.19
C GLU A 58 7.47 14.43 2.56
N TYR A 59 6.53 13.78 1.88
CA TYR A 59 5.12 13.81 2.25
C TYR A 59 4.86 13.07 3.57
N LEU A 60 5.36 11.84 3.71
CA LEU A 60 5.13 11.00 4.89
C LEU A 60 5.61 11.66 6.19
N GLN A 61 6.69 12.42 6.14
CA GLN A 61 7.21 13.19 7.29
C GLN A 61 6.24 14.26 7.82
N LYS A 62 5.26 14.68 7.01
CA LYS A 62 4.21 15.65 7.40
C LYS A 62 2.98 14.97 7.99
N THR A 63 2.92 13.64 7.95
CA THR A 63 1.83 12.84 8.51
C THR A 63 2.11 12.47 9.97
N ALA A 64 1.07 12.05 10.71
CA ALA A 64 1.22 11.57 12.08
C ALA A 64 1.71 10.10 12.18
N LEU A 65 2.28 9.53 11.11
CA LEU A 65 2.72 8.14 11.08
C LEU A 65 4.07 7.94 11.76
N SER A 66 4.17 6.86 12.55
CA SER A 66 5.38 6.45 13.25
C SER A 66 6.16 5.46 12.39
N LEU A 67 7.15 5.96 11.62
CA LEU A 67 8.01 5.15 10.75
C LEU A 67 9.48 5.20 11.21
N ASP A 68 10.24 4.14 10.93
CA ASP A 68 11.69 4.10 11.08
C ASP A 68 12.35 4.92 9.96
N TRP A 69 12.38 6.23 10.17
CA TRP A 69 12.96 7.18 9.23
C TRP A 69 14.45 6.96 8.97
N LYS A 70 15.17 6.44 9.97
CA LYS A 70 16.62 6.23 9.87
C LYS A 70 16.89 5.11 8.88
N THR A 71 16.25 3.96 9.07
CA THR A 71 16.40 2.80 8.18
C THR A 71 15.86 3.14 6.78
N LEU A 72 14.69 3.76 6.66
CA LEU A 72 14.12 4.15 5.37
C LEU A 72 15.04 5.10 4.57
N LYS A 73 15.63 6.12 5.20
CA LYS A 73 16.60 7.01 4.55
C LYS A 73 17.86 6.26 4.12
N THR A 74 18.38 5.39 5.00
CA THR A 74 19.57 4.59 4.72
C THR A 74 19.34 3.69 3.50
N ASP A 75 18.20 2.99 3.45
CA ASP A 75 17.85 2.12 2.33
C ASP A 75 17.66 2.94 1.04
N LEU A 76 17.03 4.11 1.11
CA LEU A 76 16.88 5.03 -0.04
C LEU A 76 18.23 5.49 -0.59
N ASP A 77 19.20 5.80 0.27
CA ASP A 77 20.56 6.18 -0.13
C ASP A 77 21.33 5.00 -0.72
N GLN A 78 21.01 3.77 -0.30
CA GLN A 78 21.50 2.53 -0.91
C GLN A 78 20.71 2.11 -2.17
N GLY A 79 19.73 2.90 -2.60
CA GLY A 79 18.97 2.65 -3.81
C GLY A 79 17.71 1.82 -3.64
N LEU A 80 17.01 1.94 -2.51
CA LEU A 80 15.67 1.37 -2.31
C LEU A 80 14.75 1.75 -3.47
N ALA A 81 14.20 0.74 -4.12
CA ALA A 81 13.22 0.86 -5.18
C ALA A 81 12.08 -0.11 -4.92
N PHE A 82 10.90 0.24 -5.39
CA PHE A 82 9.79 -0.68 -5.52
C PHE A 82 9.86 -1.33 -6.90
N ASN A 83 10.28 -2.60 -6.92
CA ASN A 83 10.34 -3.41 -8.12
C ASN A 83 8.97 -4.06 -8.31
N SER A 84 8.22 -3.63 -9.33
CA SER A 84 6.83 -3.99 -9.51
C SER A 84 6.50 -4.33 -10.95
N SER A 85 5.71 -5.40 -11.13
CA SER A 85 5.07 -5.74 -12.39
C SER A 85 3.67 -5.13 -12.54
N ILE A 86 3.15 -4.43 -11.52
CA ILE A 86 1.78 -3.88 -11.51
C ILE A 86 1.66 -2.74 -12.51
N PRO A 87 0.82 -2.87 -13.56
CA PRO A 87 0.61 -1.81 -14.53
C PRO A 87 0.08 -0.53 -13.87
N GLN A 88 0.73 0.59 -14.15
CA GLN A 88 0.31 1.91 -13.68
C GLN A 88 -0.81 2.48 -14.56
N GLY A 89 -1.76 3.19 -13.97
CA GLY A 89 -2.88 3.83 -14.70
C GLY A 89 -4.10 2.94 -14.98
N TYR A 90 -4.08 1.66 -14.60
CA TYR A 90 -5.16 0.70 -14.87
C TYR A 90 -6.06 0.37 -13.66
N GLY A 91 -5.91 1.09 -12.54
CA GLY A 91 -6.73 0.83 -11.33
C GLY A 91 -6.38 -0.46 -10.57
N LEU A 92 -5.24 -1.10 -10.89
CA LEU A 92 -4.78 -2.36 -10.29
C LEU A 92 -4.09 -2.20 -8.91
N GLY A 93 -4.05 -0.99 -8.35
CA GLY A 93 -3.52 -0.75 -7.01
C GLY A 93 -1.99 -0.70 -6.89
N SER A 94 -1.28 -0.18 -7.89
CA SER A 94 0.19 -0.02 -7.85
C SER A 94 0.65 0.86 -6.67
N SER A 95 -0.02 2.00 -6.43
CA SER A 95 0.21 2.83 -5.24
C SER A 95 -0.08 2.06 -3.94
N GLY A 96 -1.17 1.30 -3.93
CA GLY A 96 -1.59 0.47 -2.81
C GLY A 96 -0.52 -0.53 -2.39
N ALA A 97 0.04 -1.26 -3.35
CA ALA A 97 1.09 -2.22 -3.11
C ALA A 97 2.38 -1.57 -2.58
N LEU A 98 2.78 -0.40 -3.11
CA LEU A 98 3.92 0.36 -2.60
C LEU A 98 3.69 0.83 -1.16
N VAL A 99 2.53 1.40 -0.87
CA VAL A 99 2.14 1.87 0.47
C VAL A 99 2.15 0.71 1.46
N ALA A 100 1.57 -0.43 1.10
CA ALA A 100 1.57 -1.65 1.91
C ALA A 100 2.99 -2.13 2.21
N ALA A 101 3.87 -2.11 1.20
CA ALA A 101 5.26 -2.54 1.35
C ALA A 101 6.07 -1.64 2.29
N LEU A 102 5.94 -0.31 2.12
CA LEU A 102 6.62 0.66 2.99
C LEU A 102 6.10 0.58 4.43
N TYR A 103 4.79 0.46 4.63
CA TYR A 103 4.22 0.29 5.96
C TYR A 103 4.71 -1.02 6.61
N HIS A 104 4.71 -2.13 5.86
CA HIS A 104 5.18 -3.41 6.38
C HIS A 104 6.64 -3.36 6.87
N GLN A 105 7.49 -2.69 6.09
CA GLN A 105 8.93 -2.64 6.32
C GLN A 105 9.32 -1.61 7.38
N TYR A 106 8.69 -0.44 7.40
CA TYR A 106 9.18 0.71 8.16
C TYR A 106 8.22 1.22 9.25
N ALA A 107 6.98 0.75 9.35
CA ALA A 107 6.12 1.19 10.46
C ALA A 107 6.64 0.63 11.79
N LEU A 108 6.82 1.52 12.78
CA LEU A 108 7.28 1.17 14.12
C LEU A 108 6.17 0.47 14.91
N ASP A 109 4.95 1.00 14.82
CA ASP A 109 3.75 0.48 15.48
C ASP A 109 2.93 -0.39 14.51
N LYS A 110 3.62 -1.25 13.73
CA LYS A 110 2.96 -2.03 12.68
C LYS A 110 1.98 -3.04 13.28
N ILE A 111 0.76 -3.03 12.78
CA ILE A 111 -0.23 -4.07 13.04
C ILE A 111 0.13 -5.28 12.17
N PRO A 112 0.49 -6.45 12.74
CA PRO A 112 0.90 -7.60 11.96
C PRO A 112 -0.26 -8.20 11.16
N VAL A 113 0.05 -8.74 9.99
CA VAL A 113 -0.90 -9.54 9.21
C VAL A 113 -1.20 -10.82 9.98
N LYS A 114 -2.47 -11.07 10.28
CA LYS A 114 -2.94 -12.29 10.95
C LYS A 114 -4.21 -12.82 10.27
N PRO A 115 -4.57 -14.09 10.47
CA PRO A 115 -5.72 -14.71 9.80
C PRO A 115 -7.05 -13.98 10.05
N THR A 116 -7.21 -13.38 11.23
CA THR A 116 -8.45 -12.73 11.68
C THR A 116 -8.13 -11.39 12.36
N PRO A 117 -7.89 -10.30 11.60
CA PRO A 117 -7.73 -8.96 12.17
C PRO A 117 -9.03 -8.51 12.84
N ASN A 118 -8.93 -7.90 14.01
CA ASN A 118 -10.11 -7.37 14.69
C ASN A 118 -10.53 -6.02 14.09
N LEU A 119 -11.75 -5.58 14.40
CA LEU A 119 -12.29 -4.33 13.84
C LEU A 119 -11.42 -3.10 14.13
N LYS A 120 -10.83 -3.01 15.34
CA LYS A 120 -9.98 -1.87 15.71
C LYS A 120 -8.70 -1.84 14.87
N GLU A 121 -8.10 -3.00 14.64
CA GLU A 121 -6.92 -3.15 13.78
C GLU A 121 -7.25 -2.80 12.33
N MET A 122 -8.39 -3.26 11.80
CA MET A 122 -8.85 -2.95 10.46
C MET A 122 -9.05 -1.45 10.26
N ILE A 123 -9.69 -0.77 11.22
CA ILE A 123 -9.89 0.68 11.20
C ILE A 123 -8.56 1.42 11.26
N ALA A 124 -7.65 0.98 12.14
CA ALA A 124 -6.33 1.59 12.28
C ALA A 124 -5.48 1.44 11.01
N LEU A 125 -5.43 0.24 10.42
CA LEU A 125 -4.75 -0.03 9.15
C LEU A 125 -5.33 0.84 8.04
N LYS A 126 -6.65 0.85 7.87
CA LYS A 126 -7.33 1.67 6.85
C LYS A 126 -6.99 3.16 7.01
N LYS A 127 -6.99 3.68 8.24
CA LYS A 127 -6.63 5.08 8.51
C LYS A 127 -5.17 5.38 8.18
N ALA A 128 -4.25 4.49 8.56
CA ALA A 128 -2.82 4.64 8.23
C ALA A 128 -2.61 4.62 6.71
N PHE A 129 -3.22 3.67 6.03
CA PHE A 129 -3.14 3.51 4.58
C PHE A 129 -3.78 4.66 3.81
N ALA A 130 -4.93 5.17 4.26
CA ALA A 130 -5.54 6.37 3.69
C ALA A 130 -4.60 7.59 3.81
N ALA A 131 -3.97 7.78 4.97
CA ALA A 131 -3.02 8.87 5.19
C ALA A 131 -1.78 8.74 4.29
N MET A 132 -1.23 7.54 4.13
CA MET A 132 -0.09 7.29 3.23
C MET A 132 -0.46 7.49 1.76
N GLU A 133 -1.53 6.85 1.30
CA GLU A 133 -1.86 6.81 -0.12
C GLU A 133 -2.42 8.15 -0.65
N SER A 134 -2.86 9.05 0.23
CA SER A 134 -3.29 10.39 -0.15
C SER A 134 -2.18 11.21 -0.84
N PHE A 135 -0.91 10.83 -0.74
CA PHE A 135 0.16 11.37 -1.60
C PHE A 135 -0.11 11.20 -3.10
N PHE A 136 -0.65 10.04 -3.50
CA PHE A 136 -0.84 9.68 -4.91
C PHE A 136 -2.16 10.20 -5.48
N HIS A 137 -3.21 10.29 -4.65
CA HIS A 137 -4.59 10.58 -5.10
C HIS A 137 -5.20 11.84 -4.48
N GLY A 138 -4.48 12.55 -3.60
CA GLY A 138 -4.98 13.69 -2.82
C GLY A 138 -5.88 13.26 -1.65
N GLN A 139 -6.87 12.41 -1.92
CA GLN A 139 -7.73 11.77 -0.94
C GLN A 139 -7.79 10.26 -1.21
N SER A 140 -7.52 9.44 -0.19
CA SER A 140 -7.63 7.98 -0.29
C SER A 140 -8.61 7.40 0.74
N SER A 141 -9.28 6.31 0.36
CA SER A 141 -10.10 5.47 1.25
C SER A 141 -9.26 4.49 2.09
N GLY A 142 -7.99 4.29 1.73
CA GLY A 142 -7.09 3.30 2.32
C GLY A 142 -7.37 1.84 1.92
N LEU A 143 -8.31 1.60 1.01
CA LEU A 143 -8.76 0.25 0.63
C LEU A 143 -7.73 -0.50 -0.22
N ASP A 144 -7.10 0.19 -1.17
CA ASP A 144 -6.14 -0.42 -2.10
C ASP A 144 -4.89 -0.94 -1.35
N PRO A 145 -4.22 -0.15 -0.49
CA PRO A 145 -3.12 -0.66 0.32
C PRO A 145 -3.58 -1.71 1.34
N LEU A 146 -4.79 -1.60 1.89
CA LEU A 146 -5.33 -2.59 2.80
C LEU A 146 -5.49 -3.96 2.13
N ASN A 147 -5.96 -3.99 0.88
CA ASN A 147 -6.11 -5.22 0.10
C ASN A 147 -4.73 -5.85 -0.15
N SER A 148 -3.77 -5.05 -0.64
CA SER A 148 -2.40 -5.51 -0.88
C SER A 148 -1.69 -5.96 0.40
N TYR A 149 -1.94 -5.30 1.53
CA TYR A 149 -1.30 -5.63 2.82
C TYR A 149 -1.84 -6.94 3.40
N LEU A 150 -3.16 -7.11 3.39
CA LEU A 150 -3.81 -8.32 3.95
C LEU A 150 -3.75 -9.51 3.01
N GLN A 151 -3.62 -9.27 1.71
CA GLN A 151 -3.60 -10.28 0.65
C GLN A 151 -4.84 -11.19 0.71
N ARG A 152 -5.99 -10.59 1.00
CA ARG A 152 -7.28 -11.26 1.16
C ARG A 152 -8.40 -10.50 0.46
N PRO A 153 -9.49 -11.18 0.06
CA PRO A 153 -10.72 -10.51 -0.34
C PRO A 153 -11.17 -9.50 0.72
N LEU A 154 -11.63 -8.33 0.29
CA LEU A 154 -12.22 -7.31 1.14
C LEU A 154 -13.65 -7.04 0.66
N LEU A 155 -14.63 -7.40 1.49
CA LEU A 155 -16.01 -6.99 1.31
C LEU A 155 -16.21 -5.62 1.97
N ILE A 156 -16.47 -4.63 1.14
CA ILE A 156 -16.62 -3.22 1.52
C ILE A 156 -18.11 -2.93 1.66
N HIS A 157 -18.50 -2.30 2.77
CA HIS A 157 -19.87 -1.88 3.06
C HIS A 157 -19.90 -0.35 3.17
N GLY A 158 -20.24 0.29 2.05
CA GLY A 158 -20.19 1.75 1.95
C GLY A 158 -18.80 2.31 2.26
N LYS A 159 -18.75 3.49 2.89
CA LYS A 159 -17.49 4.21 3.13
C LYS A 159 -16.67 3.66 4.30
N ASP A 160 -17.31 3.03 5.28
CA ASP A 160 -16.70 2.88 6.61
C ASP A 160 -16.36 1.44 6.99
N ARG A 161 -17.23 0.48 6.69
CA ARG A 161 -17.11 -0.89 7.21
C ARG A 161 -16.49 -1.85 6.18
N ILE A 162 -15.60 -2.71 6.66
CA ILE A 162 -14.87 -3.69 5.85
C ILE A 162 -14.91 -5.04 6.56
N GLU A 163 -15.11 -6.11 5.79
CA GLU A 163 -15.05 -7.51 6.21
C GLU A 163 -14.03 -8.24 5.32
N THR A 164 -13.26 -9.18 5.87
CA THR A 164 -12.16 -9.90 5.20
C THR A 164 -12.35 -11.40 5.23
#